data_AF-A0A9W4UWY2-F1
#
_entry.id   AF-A0A9W4UWY2-F1
#
_cell.length_a   1.000
_cell.length_b   1.000
_cell.length_c   1.000
_cell.angle_alpha   90.00
_cell.angle_beta   90.00
_cell.angle_gamma   90.00
#
_symmetry.space_group_name_H-M   'P 1'
#
loop_
_entity.id
_entity.type
_entity.pdbx_description
1 polymer ?
#
loop_
_entity_poly.entity_id
_entity_poly.type
_entity_poly.pdbx_seq_one_letter_code
_entity_poly.pdbx_strand_id
1 'polypeptide(L)'
;MLALVGAGGGRLGSRGKLHIIFYFASRHSPVIEKLVRFEPCCSGPYSEGLERSCEDLVVLGAVTEGPGGMGLPARGGITGGTDAEAVEMLEGYKEFFNGMTDAELLAYAHLAAPEAFGDAEAHRPPVGDVDQLIMQVIRRGIISSERGAELLGVTHDVVLDRMKGMGIRILR
;
A
#
# COMPACT_ATOMS: atom_id res chain seq x y z
N MET A 1 -7.20 25.47 -2.93
CA MET A 1 -8.24 25.98 -1.98
C MET A 1 -8.70 24.79 -1.13
N LEU A 2 -8.79 24.99 0.19
CA LEU A 2 -9.22 24.09 1.31
C LEU A 2 -10.27 23.00 0.95
N ALA A 3 -10.42 21.84 1.61
CA ALA A 3 -10.13 21.37 2.98
C ALA A 3 -10.03 19.81 2.95
N LEU A 4 -9.46 19.10 3.94
CA LEU A 4 -10.21 18.68 5.12
C LEU A 4 -9.27 18.25 6.26
N VAL A 5 -9.31 19.00 7.36
CA VAL A 5 -9.01 18.49 8.70
C VAL A 5 -10.24 17.70 9.15
N GLY A 6 -10.07 16.42 9.46
CA GLY A 6 -11.09 15.57 10.05
C GLY A 6 -10.45 14.68 11.11
N ALA A 7 -10.75 14.97 12.37
CA ALA A 7 -10.35 14.17 13.51
C ALA A 7 -10.95 12.75 13.39
N GLY A 8 -10.09 11.73 13.52
CA GLY A 8 -10.48 10.31 13.57
C GLY A 8 -9.92 9.50 12.39
N GLY A 9 -8.78 8.83 12.62
CA GLY A 9 -8.23 7.76 11.76
C GLY A 9 -8.31 8.04 10.25
N GLY A 10 -7.36 8.82 9.72
CA GLY A 10 -7.36 9.25 8.31
C GLY A 10 -7.51 8.07 7.35
N ARG A 11 -8.63 8.06 6.61
CA ARG A 11 -8.83 7.12 5.50
C ARG A 11 -7.84 7.47 4.40
N LEU A 12 -7.16 6.44 3.89
CA LEU A 12 -6.35 6.59 2.70
C LEU A 12 -7.33 6.77 1.55
N GLY A 13 -7.39 7.98 1.01
CA GLY A 13 -8.15 8.19 -0.22
C GLY A 13 -7.66 7.20 -1.27
N SER A 14 -8.58 6.57 -1.97
CA SER A 14 -8.33 5.73 -3.15
C SER A 14 -7.12 6.10 -4.04
N ARG A 15 -6.94 7.38 -4.35
CA ARG A 15 -5.75 7.87 -5.08
C ARG A 15 -4.46 7.56 -4.32
N GLY A 16 -4.37 7.88 -3.04
CA GLY A 16 -3.22 7.49 -2.21
C GLY A 16 -2.97 5.98 -2.23
N LYS A 17 -4.02 5.15 -2.25
CA LYS A 17 -3.88 3.70 -2.38
C LYS A 17 -3.29 3.28 -3.73
N LEU A 18 -3.74 3.89 -4.83
CA LEU A 18 -3.17 3.65 -6.16
C LEU A 18 -1.70 4.05 -6.23
N HIS A 19 -1.34 5.21 -5.67
CA HIS A 19 0.05 5.65 -5.65
C HIS A 19 0.94 4.67 -4.89
N ILE A 20 0.48 4.14 -3.74
CA ILE A 20 1.23 3.10 -3.01
C ILE A 20 1.36 1.81 -3.84
N ILE A 21 0.27 1.33 -4.46
CA ILE A 21 0.30 0.12 -5.31
C ILE A 21 1.30 0.28 -6.46
N PHE A 22 1.18 1.35 -7.24
CA PHE A 22 2.07 1.61 -8.37
C PHE A 22 3.51 1.88 -7.94
N TYR A 23 3.71 2.51 -6.78
CA TYR A 23 5.05 2.71 -6.23
C TYR A 23 5.73 1.36 -5.95
N PHE A 24 5.09 0.45 -5.21
CA PHE A 24 5.67 -0.87 -4.95
C PHE A 24 5.85 -1.71 -6.22
N ALA A 25 4.94 -1.61 -7.18
CA ALA A 25 5.09 -2.26 -8.48
C ALA A 25 6.27 -1.68 -9.28
N SER A 26 6.44 -0.36 -9.28
CA SER A 26 7.55 0.31 -9.98
C SER A 26 8.93 -0.12 -9.50
N ARG A 27 9.07 -0.45 -8.21
CA ARG A 27 10.33 -0.96 -7.64
C ARG A 27 10.74 -2.33 -8.20
N HIS A 28 9.81 -3.08 -8.78
CA HIS A 28 10.04 -4.42 -9.31
C HIS A 28 9.85 -4.50 -10.83
N SER A 29 9.33 -3.43 -11.46
CA SER A 29 9.18 -3.32 -12.91
C SER A 29 9.76 -2.00 -13.42
N PRO A 30 10.91 -2.05 -14.14
CA PRO A 30 11.49 -0.89 -14.81
C PRO A 30 10.56 -0.26 -15.87
N VAL A 31 9.60 -1.04 -16.39
CA VAL A 31 8.59 -0.53 -17.32
C VAL A 31 7.65 0.42 -16.58
N ILE A 32 7.14 0.01 -15.41
CA ILE A 32 6.28 0.84 -14.57
C ILE A 32 7.03 2.06 -14.05
N GLU A 33 8.27 1.90 -13.58
CA GLU A 33 9.11 3.00 -13.07
C GLU A 33 9.27 4.15 -14.08
N LYS A 34 9.55 3.82 -15.35
CA LYS A 34 9.68 4.81 -16.43
C LYS A 34 8.38 5.55 -16.74
N LEU A 35 7.22 4.92 -16.53
CA LEU A 35 5.91 5.46 -16.88
C LEU A 35 5.41 6.46 -15.84
N VAL A 36 5.49 6.11 -14.56
CA VAL A 36 4.84 6.91 -13.51
C VAL A 36 5.78 7.86 -12.79
N ARG A 37 7.05 7.49 -12.53
CA ARG A 37 8.03 8.25 -11.72
C ARG A 37 7.48 8.81 -10.40
N PHE A 38 8.04 8.37 -9.28
CA PHE A 38 7.57 8.78 -7.96
C PHE A 38 8.50 9.77 -7.28
N GLU A 39 7.89 10.70 -6.58
CA GLU A 39 8.55 11.63 -5.66
C GLU A 39 8.03 11.38 -4.23
N PRO A 40 8.88 11.49 -3.21
CA PRO A 40 8.43 11.43 -1.82
C PRO A 40 7.49 12.59 -1.51
N CYS A 41 6.37 12.31 -0.85
CA CYS A 41 5.43 13.33 -0.41
C CYS A 41 4.99 13.12 1.03
N CYS A 42 4.35 14.12 1.63
CA CYS A 42 3.85 14.10 3.01
C CYS A 42 2.85 12.97 3.30
N SER A 43 2.23 12.41 2.27
CA SER A 43 1.21 11.35 2.40
C SER A 43 1.65 10.01 1.83
N GLY A 44 2.94 9.87 1.52
CA GLY A 44 3.52 8.70 0.84
C GLY A 44 4.00 9.05 -0.56
N PRO A 45 4.31 8.02 -1.39
CA PRO A 45 4.80 8.24 -2.74
C PRO A 45 3.75 8.99 -3.55
N TYR A 46 4.20 9.96 -4.34
CA TYR A 46 3.35 10.71 -5.25
C TYR A 46 3.90 10.66 -6.68
N SER A 47 3.03 10.42 -7.65
CA SER A 47 3.34 10.48 -9.07
C SER A 47 2.37 11.42 -9.79
N GLU A 48 2.91 12.50 -10.35
CA GLU A 48 2.13 13.40 -11.21
C GLU A 48 1.71 12.69 -12.51
N GLY A 49 2.56 11.80 -13.05
CA GLY A 49 2.25 11.00 -14.22
C GLY A 49 1.06 10.07 -13.99
N LEU A 50 0.97 9.48 -12.79
CA LEU A 50 -0.17 8.66 -12.38
C LEU A 50 -1.43 9.50 -12.20
N GLU A 51 -1.37 10.68 -11.57
CA GLU A 51 -2.55 11.56 -11.45
C GLU A 51 -3.10 11.96 -12.83
N ARG A 52 -2.23 12.32 -13.77
CA ARG A 52 -2.64 12.66 -15.14
C ARG A 52 -3.22 11.45 -15.88
N SER A 53 -2.63 10.28 -15.67
CA SER A 53 -3.08 9.04 -16.31
C SER A 53 -4.30 8.43 -15.63
N CYS A 54 -4.63 8.78 -14.38
CA CYS A 54 -5.79 8.24 -13.67
C CYS A 54 -7.10 8.56 -14.38
N GLU A 55 -7.22 9.73 -15.02
CA GLU A 55 -8.37 10.06 -15.86
C GLU A 55 -8.49 9.08 -17.04
N ASP A 56 -7.37 8.78 -17.70
CA ASP A 56 -7.31 7.81 -18.80
C ASP A 56 -7.51 6.36 -18.31
N LEU A 57 -6.99 5.99 -17.14
CA LEU A 57 -7.10 4.66 -16.54
C LEU A 57 -8.53 4.37 -16.04
N VAL A 58 -9.26 5.38 -15.56
CA VAL A 58 -10.69 5.26 -15.25
C VAL A 58 -11.50 5.04 -16.54
N VAL A 59 -11.20 5.79 -17.60
CA VAL A 59 -11.85 5.63 -18.91
C VAL A 59 -11.57 4.26 -19.54
N LEU A 60 -10.35 3.72 -19.36
CA LEU A 60 -9.96 2.40 -19.82
C LEU A 60 -10.50 1.26 -18.94
N GLY A 61 -11.21 1.57 -17.85
CA GLY A 61 -11.71 0.58 -16.90
C GLY A 61 -10.60 -0.08 -16.07
N ALA A 62 -9.36 0.43 -16.14
CA ALA A 62 -8.21 0.02 -15.33
C ALA A 62 -8.25 0.60 -13.92
N VAL A 63 -9.17 1.52 -13.63
CA VAL A 63 -9.52 2.00 -12.27
C VAL A 63 -11.04 2.13 -12.17
N THR A 64 -11.65 1.61 -11.10
CA THR A 64 -13.05 1.81 -10.74
C THR A 64 -13.19 2.87 -9.66
N GLU A 65 -14.01 3.89 -9.90
CA GLU A 65 -14.46 4.80 -8.85
C GLU A 65 -15.65 4.21 -8.07
N GLY A 66 -15.60 4.24 -6.74
CA GLY A 66 -16.70 3.79 -5.88
C GLY A 66 -16.79 4.55 -4.55
N PRO A 67 -17.65 4.13 -3.61
CA PRO A 67 -17.81 4.77 -2.30
C PRO A 67 -16.55 4.74 -1.41
N GLY A 68 -15.55 3.93 -1.76
CA GLY A 68 -14.18 3.93 -1.20
C GLY A 68 -13.15 4.69 -2.06
N GLY A 69 -13.59 5.32 -3.15
CA GLY A 69 -12.85 6.05 -4.18
C GLY A 69 -12.36 5.17 -5.37
N MET A 70 -11.39 5.67 -6.16
CA MET A 70 -10.63 4.98 -7.22
C MET A 70 -9.84 3.72 -6.76
N GLY A 71 -10.35 2.52 -6.98
CA GLY A 71 -9.61 1.26 -6.87
C GLY A 71 -9.27 0.69 -8.24
N LEU A 72 -8.36 -0.28 -8.37
CA LEU A 72 -8.22 -1.03 -9.62
C LEU A 72 -9.46 -1.96 -9.79
N PRO A 73 -10.00 -2.16 -11.01
CA PRO A 73 -11.19 -2.97 -11.26
C PRO A 73 -10.98 -4.38 -10.74
N ALA A 74 -12.03 -5.04 -10.25
CA ALA A 74 -11.93 -6.38 -9.68
C ALA A 74 -11.27 -7.42 -10.61
N ARG A 75 -11.20 -7.19 -11.93
CA ARG A 75 -10.44 -7.97 -12.93
C ARG A 75 -10.32 -7.22 -14.27
N GLY A 76 -9.11 -7.23 -14.88
CA GLY A 76 -8.95 -7.24 -16.34
C GLY A 76 -8.94 -5.90 -17.10
N GLY A 77 -8.68 -4.76 -16.44
CA GLY A 77 -8.80 -3.44 -17.08
C GLY A 77 -7.63 -2.97 -17.95
N ILE A 78 -6.49 -3.66 -17.97
CA ILE A 78 -5.34 -3.25 -18.79
C ILE A 78 -5.33 -4.03 -20.10
N THR A 79 -6.25 -3.69 -21.01
CA THR A 79 -6.27 -4.25 -22.37
C THR A 79 -5.79 -3.20 -23.37
N GLY A 80 -4.48 -3.12 -23.57
CA GLY A 80 -3.91 -2.25 -24.60
C GLY A 80 -2.39 -2.26 -24.63
N GLY A 81 -1.78 -3.17 -25.38
CA GLY A 81 -0.33 -3.18 -25.72
C GLY A 81 0.64 -3.17 -24.55
N THR A 82 0.15 -3.36 -23.33
CA THR A 82 0.92 -3.28 -22.09
C THR A 82 1.55 -4.65 -21.85
N ASP A 83 2.82 -4.64 -21.42
CA ASP A 83 3.55 -5.84 -21.06
C ASP A 83 2.73 -6.69 -20.07
N ALA A 84 2.38 -7.91 -20.47
CA ALA A 84 1.51 -8.79 -19.69
C ALA A 84 2.10 -9.05 -18.29
N GLU A 85 3.43 -9.06 -18.18
CA GLU A 85 4.14 -9.21 -16.91
C GLU A 85 3.90 -8.01 -15.98
N ALA A 86 3.90 -6.78 -16.51
CA ALA A 86 3.61 -5.58 -15.73
C ALA A 86 2.15 -5.55 -15.24
N VAL A 87 1.21 -6.02 -16.07
CA VAL A 87 -0.20 -6.14 -15.71
C VAL A 87 -0.41 -7.17 -14.61
N GLU A 88 0.18 -8.36 -14.74
CA GLU A 88 0.11 -9.42 -13.74
C GLU A 88 0.72 -8.97 -12.40
N MET A 89 1.85 -8.27 -12.45
CA MET A 89 2.48 -7.68 -11.26
C MET A 89 1.58 -6.66 -10.56
N LEU A 90 0.94 -5.76 -11.31
CA LEU A 90 0.02 -4.77 -10.75
C LEU A 90 -1.20 -5.43 -10.11
N GLU A 91 -1.76 -6.47 -10.73
CA GLU A 91 -2.85 -7.26 -10.15
C GLU A 91 -2.40 -7.97 -8.86
N GLY A 92 -1.19 -8.54 -8.82
CA GLY A 92 -0.63 -9.14 -7.62
C GLY A 92 -0.50 -8.13 -6.46
N TYR A 93 0.05 -6.94 -6.72
CA TYR A 93 0.13 -5.88 -5.70
C TYR A 93 -1.23 -5.37 -5.24
N LYS A 94 -2.17 -5.24 -6.17
CA LYS A 94 -3.53 -4.85 -5.87
C LYS A 94 -4.22 -5.87 -4.95
N GLU A 95 -4.16 -7.16 -5.26
CA GLU A 95 -4.74 -8.20 -4.43
C GLU A 95 -4.12 -8.19 -3.03
N PHE A 96 -2.78 -8.10 -2.97
CA PHE A 96 -2.03 -8.00 -1.72
C PHE A 96 -2.48 -6.80 -0.86
N PHE A 97 -2.50 -5.59 -1.43
CA PHE A 97 -2.85 -4.37 -0.68
C PHE A 97 -4.36 -4.18 -0.46
N ASN A 98 -5.21 -4.87 -1.22
CA ASN A 98 -6.65 -4.92 -0.94
C ASN A 98 -7.00 -5.81 0.25
N GLY A 99 -6.10 -6.70 0.68
CA GLY A 99 -6.22 -7.39 1.96
C GLY A 99 -6.06 -6.49 3.19
N MET A 100 -5.54 -5.26 3.02
CA MET A 100 -5.25 -4.33 4.12
C MET A 100 -6.29 -3.22 4.22
N THR A 101 -6.60 -2.80 5.45
CA THR A 101 -7.26 -1.53 5.71
C THR A 101 -6.32 -0.37 5.39
N ASP A 102 -6.88 0.83 5.19
CA ASP A 102 -6.09 2.04 4.91
C ASP A 102 -4.99 2.30 5.95
N ALA A 103 -5.33 2.10 7.23
CA ALA A 103 -4.39 2.24 8.34
C ALA A 103 -3.23 1.24 8.24
N GLU A 104 -3.55 -0.02 8.00
CA GLU A 104 -2.55 -1.08 7.86
C GLU A 104 -1.68 -0.90 6.62
N LEU A 105 -2.27 -0.46 5.50
CA LEU A 105 -1.55 -0.15 4.27
C LEU A 105 -0.57 0.99 4.48
N LEU A 106 -0.99 2.07 5.14
CA LEU A 106 -0.12 3.19 5.47
C LEU A 106 1.01 2.77 6.42
N ALA A 107 0.70 1.99 7.47
CA ALA A 107 1.71 1.44 8.37
C ALA A 107 2.73 0.56 7.62
N TYR A 108 2.24 -0.33 6.75
CA TYR A 108 3.09 -1.17 5.91
C TYR A 108 3.99 -0.34 5.00
N ALA A 109 3.41 0.62 4.26
CA ALA A 109 4.15 1.44 3.31
C ALA A 109 5.24 2.25 4.01
N HIS A 110 4.93 2.83 5.17
CA HIS A 110 5.87 3.64 5.94
C HIS A 110 7.07 2.83 6.47
N LEU A 111 6.84 1.59 6.90
CA LEU A 111 7.93 0.70 7.34
C LEU A 111 8.71 0.10 6.16
N ALA A 112 8.03 -0.26 5.08
CA ALA A 112 8.63 -0.96 3.95
C ALA A 112 9.39 -0.02 2.99
N ALA A 113 9.04 1.26 2.96
CA ALA A 113 9.63 2.26 2.08
C ALA A 113 9.59 3.65 2.74
N PRO A 114 10.31 3.86 3.86
CA PRO A 114 10.33 5.14 4.54
C PRO A 114 10.79 6.29 3.64
N GLU A 115 11.66 6.02 2.66
CA GLU A 115 12.12 6.97 1.65
C GLU A 115 11.02 7.49 0.71
N ALA A 116 9.89 6.79 0.62
CA ALA A 116 8.74 7.21 -0.16
C ALA A 116 7.94 8.33 0.52
N PHE A 117 8.27 8.63 1.77
CA PHE A 117 7.64 9.68 2.55
C PHE A 117 8.61 10.86 2.63
N GLY A 118 8.09 12.08 2.50
CA GLY A 118 8.86 13.30 2.75
C GLY A 118 9.36 13.36 4.20
N ASP A 119 10.05 14.44 4.55
CA ASP A 119 10.77 14.64 5.83
C ASP A 119 10.15 13.88 7.02
N ALA A 120 10.84 12.80 7.43
CA ALA A 120 10.30 11.73 8.25
C ALA A 120 9.96 12.16 9.69
N GLU A 121 10.61 13.20 10.20
CA GLU A 121 10.34 13.80 11.53
C GLU A 121 8.94 14.44 11.61
N ALA A 122 8.39 14.94 10.50
CA ALA A 122 7.03 15.48 10.47
C ALA A 122 5.95 14.40 10.30
N HIS A 123 6.36 13.16 10.01
CA HIS A 123 5.47 12.08 9.58
C HIS A 123 5.67 10.83 10.42
N ARG A 124 5.50 10.97 11.74
CA ARG A 124 5.05 9.83 12.54
C ARG A 124 3.69 9.43 11.96
N PRO A 125 3.47 8.16 11.57
CA PRO A 125 2.22 7.74 10.98
C PRO A 125 1.09 8.18 11.91
N PRO A 126 0.03 8.86 11.43
CA PRO A 126 -1.12 9.26 12.25
C PRO A 126 -1.95 8.05 12.72
N VAL A 127 -1.35 6.86 12.71
CA VAL A 127 -2.02 5.58 12.59
C VAL A 127 -1.71 4.73 13.83
N GLY A 128 -2.29 5.11 14.96
CA GLY A 128 -2.32 4.28 16.18
C GLY A 128 -0.98 3.61 16.55
N ASP A 129 -1.07 2.42 17.10
CA ASP A 129 0.09 1.58 17.40
C ASP A 129 0.49 0.81 16.12
N VAL A 130 1.54 1.28 15.43
CA VAL A 130 2.05 0.69 14.18
C VAL A 130 2.39 -0.79 14.34
N ASP A 131 3.00 -1.16 15.47
CA ASP A 131 3.28 -2.56 15.79
C ASP A 131 1.98 -3.37 15.79
N GLN A 132 0.94 -2.85 16.45
CA GLN A 132 -0.37 -3.51 16.51
C GLN A 132 -0.97 -3.71 15.11
N LEU A 133 -0.88 -2.72 14.23
CA LEU A 133 -1.40 -2.81 12.87
C LEU A 133 -0.68 -3.90 12.07
N ILE A 134 0.66 -3.92 12.10
CA ILE A 134 1.43 -4.98 11.43
C ILE A 134 1.11 -6.35 12.01
N MET A 135 0.95 -6.47 13.33
CA MET A 135 0.53 -7.72 13.96
C MET A 135 -0.86 -8.19 13.49
N GLN A 136 -1.80 -7.29 13.19
CA GLN A 136 -3.09 -7.67 12.58
C GLN A 136 -2.93 -8.17 11.14
N VAL A 137 -2.05 -7.56 10.35
CA VAL A 137 -1.75 -8.00 8.98
C VAL A 137 -1.14 -9.41 8.98
N ILE A 138 -0.20 -9.67 9.90
CA ILE A 138 0.38 -11.01 10.12
C ILE A 138 -0.70 -12.00 10.55
N ARG A 139 -1.54 -11.62 11.52
CA ARG A 139 -2.62 -12.48 12.03
C ARG A 139 -3.57 -12.94 10.93
N ARG A 140 -3.86 -12.08 9.95
CA ARG A 140 -4.72 -12.41 8.80
C ARG A 140 -3.98 -13.16 7.69
N GLY A 141 -2.69 -13.42 7.85
CA GLY A 141 -1.88 -14.17 6.87
C GLY A 141 -1.60 -13.39 5.59
N ILE A 142 -1.76 -12.07 5.59
CA ILE A 142 -1.48 -11.24 4.42
C ILE A 142 0.03 -11.12 4.22
N ILE A 143 0.79 -11.03 5.32
CA ILE A 143 2.25 -11.15 5.32
C ILE A 143 2.66 -12.28 6.25
N SER A 144 3.84 -12.86 6.00
CA SER A 144 4.44 -13.83 6.91
C SER A 144 4.93 -13.18 8.20
N SER A 145 5.11 -14.00 9.24
CA SER A 145 5.72 -13.56 10.50
C SER A 145 7.14 -13.03 10.33
N GLU A 146 7.89 -13.61 9.40
CA GLU A 146 9.26 -13.23 9.04
C GLU A 146 9.26 -11.84 8.41
N ARG A 147 8.38 -11.60 7.44
CA ARG A 147 8.22 -10.28 6.83
C ARG A 147 7.77 -9.24 7.84
N GLY A 148 6.88 -9.63 8.75
CA GLY A 148 6.48 -8.79 9.88
C GLY A 148 7.64 -8.40 10.78
N ALA A 149 8.53 -9.34 11.10
CA ALA A 149 9.71 -9.11 11.92
C ALA A 149 10.70 -8.14 11.25
N GLU A 150 10.95 -8.33 9.95
CA GLU A 150 11.76 -7.43 9.13
C GLU A 150 11.21 -5.98 9.16
N LEU A 151 9.91 -5.82 8.93
CA LEU A 151 9.26 -4.49 8.92
C LEU A 151 9.34 -3.78 10.27
N LEU A 152 9.19 -4.53 11.35
CA LEU A 152 9.19 -3.99 12.72
C LEU A 152 10.61 -3.80 13.28
N GLY A 153 11.65 -4.26 12.58
CA GLY A 153 13.02 -4.20 13.08
C GLY A 153 13.25 -5.05 14.34
N VAL A 154 12.48 -6.12 14.51
CA VAL A 154 12.57 -7.04 15.67
C VAL A 154 12.91 -8.45 15.20
N THR A 155 13.25 -9.34 16.12
CA THR A 155 13.51 -10.75 15.78
C THR A 155 12.21 -11.49 15.48
N HIS A 156 12.30 -12.57 14.69
CA HIS A 156 11.16 -13.44 14.40
C HIS A 156 10.55 -14.03 15.68
N ASP A 157 11.37 -14.40 16.66
CA ASP A 157 10.91 -14.89 17.96
C ASP A 157 10.00 -13.89 18.69
N VAL A 158 10.34 -12.59 18.67
CA VAL A 158 9.51 -11.54 19.27
C VAL A 158 8.13 -11.48 18.61
N VAL A 159 8.07 -11.62 17.28
CA VAL A 159 6.79 -11.68 16.55
C VAL A 159 6.01 -12.93 16.92
N LEU A 160 6.66 -14.10 16.97
CA LEU A 160 6.00 -15.36 17.36
C LEU A 160 5.44 -15.29 18.78
N ASP A 161 6.15 -14.68 19.73
CA ASP A 161 5.68 -14.50 21.10
C ASP A 161 4.48 -13.54 21.17
N ARG A 162 4.50 -12.45 20.39
CA ARG A 162 3.34 -11.56 20.24
C ARG A 162 2.14 -12.31 19.64
N MET A 163 2.35 -13.14 18.62
CA MET A 163 1.30 -13.97 18.02
C MET A 163 0.69 -14.96 19.02
N LYS A 164 1.53 -15.61 19.87
CA LYS A 164 1.04 -16.47 20.96
C LYS A 164 0.20 -15.69 21.95
N GLY A 165 0.64 -14.49 22.35
CA GLY A 165 -0.11 -13.59 23.24
C GLY A 165 -1.47 -13.17 22.67
N MET A 166 -1.61 -13.13 21.34
CA MET A 166 -2.86 -12.85 20.63
C MET A 166 -3.76 -14.09 20.43
N GLY A 167 -3.35 -15.27 20.92
CA GLY A 167 -4.09 -16.53 20.79
C GLY A 167 -4.03 -17.16 19.39
N ILE A 168 -3.05 -16.79 18.56
CA ILE A 168 -2.88 -17.34 17.21
C ILE A 168 -2.14 -18.67 17.32
N ARG A 169 -2.73 -19.75 16.78
CA ARG A 169 -2.06 -21.05 16.70
C ARG A 169 -1.04 -21.02 15.58
N ILE A 170 0.24 -20.98 15.94
CA ILE A 170 1.35 -21.18 15.01
C ILE A 170 1.40 -22.68 14.70
N LEU A 171 0.95 -23.06 13.50
CA LEU A 171 1.15 -24.41 13.00
C LEU A 171 2.65 -24.55 12.70
N ARG A 172 3.31 -25.45 13.44
CA ARG A 172 4.68 -25.89 13.16
C ARG A 172 4.69 -26.89 12.01
#